data_AF-A0A521LGQ7-F1
#
_entry.id   AF-A0A521LGQ7-F1
#
_cell.length_a   1.000
_cell.length_b   1.000
_cell.length_c   1.000
_cell.angle_alpha   90.00
_cell.angle_beta   90.00
_cell.angle_gamma   90.00
#
_symmetry.space_group_name_H-M   'P 1'
#
loop_
_entity.id
_entity.type
_entity.pdbx_description
1 polymer ?
#
loop_
_entity_poly.entity_id
_entity_poly.type
_entity_poly.pdbx_seq_one_letter_code
_entity_poly.pdbx_strand_id
1 'polypeptide(L)'
;MERAIGMEDDCDCPETEIPPGALHRDFEIVNKKGLHARATAKFVQCAARFDSEVTVSRCGETVGATSIMGVLTLGAGIGSTITIIAKGPDAAEALDALGALIADRFGEGE
;
A
#
# COMPACT_ATOMS: atom_id res chain seq x y z
N MET A 1 -33.27 15.51 14.10
CA MET A 1 -31.92 15.81 14.58
C MET A 1 -31.20 14.48 14.68
N GLU A 2 -30.49 14.09 13.64
CA GLU A 2 -29.41 13.09 13.68
C GLU A 2 -28.77 13.19 12.31
N ARG A 3 -27.72 14.01 12.26
CA ARG A 3 -26.89 14.16 11.08
C ARG A 3 -26.17 12.83 10.90
N ALA A 4 -26.43 12.15 9.79
CA ALA A 4 -25.47 11.23 9.22
C ALA A 4 -24.23 12.08 8.90
N ILE A 5 -23.24 12.03 9.79
CA ILE A 5 -21.91 12.53 9.49
C ILE A 5 -21.33 11.43 8.62
N GLY A 6 -21.45 11.59 7.31
CA GLY A 6 -20.66 10.83 6.36
C GLY A 6 -19.21 10.98 6.79
N MET A 7 -18.49 9.87 6.83
CA MET A 7 -17.05 9.89 7.01
C MET A 7 -16.45 10.42 5.71
N GLU A 8 -16.53 11.74 5.55
CA GLU A 8 -15.74 12.51 4.61
C GLU A 8 -14.33 12.55 5.22
N ASP A 9 -13.59 11.45 5.06
CA ASP A 9 -12.15 11.47 5.34
C ASP A 9 -11.50 12.25 4.20
N ASP A 10 -11.46 13.56 4.44
CA ASP A 10 -10.76 14.62 3.75
C ASP A 10 -9.32 14.17 3.42
N CYS A 11 -9.12 13.60 2.23
CA CYS A 11 -7.80 13.26 1.70
C CYS A 11 -7.47 14.25 0.59
N ASP A 12 -7.16 15.50 0.96
CA ASP A 12 -6.30 16.36 0.13
C ASP A 12 -4.87 15.77 0.21
N CYS A 13 -4.74 14.59 -0.39
CA CYS A 13 -3.55 13.78 -0.35
C CYS A 13 -2.71 14.23 -1.54
N PRO A 14 -1.53 14.83 -1.29
CA PRO A 14 -0.73 15.40 -2.36
C PRO A 14 -0.38 14.32 -3.38
N GLU A 15 -0.27 14.73 -4.65
CA GLU A 15 0.08 13.81 -5.71
C GLU A 15 1.42 13.12 -5.39
N THR A 16 1.45 11.79 -5.56
CA THR A 16 2.64 11.01 -5.30
C THR A 16 3.64 11.21 -6.44
N GLU A 17 4.85 11.66 -6.12
CA GLU A 17 5.91 11.81 -7.12
C GLU A 17 6.40 10.43 -7.61
N ILE A 18 6.31 10.20 -8.92
CA ILE A 18 6.75 8.95 -9.56
C ILE A 18 8.14 9.16 -10.16
N PRO A 19 9.17 8.44 -9.72
CA PRO A 19 10.49 8.56 -10.29
C PRO A 19 10.53 8.06 -11.75
N PRO A 20 11.37 8.66 -12.62
CA PRO A 20 11.45 8.26 -14.02
C PRO A 20 11.90 6.81 -14.18
N GLY A 21 11.23 6.08 -15.07
CA GLY A 21 11.48 4.67 -15.33
C GLY A 21 10.92 3.72 -14.27
N ALA A 22 10.14 4.21 -13.30
CA ALA A 22 9.37 3.38 -12.39
C ALA A 22 7.98 3.07 -12.95
N LEU A 23 7.43 1.95 -12.51
CA LEU A 23 6.02 1.61 -12.66
C LEU A 23 5.31 1.93 -11.34
N HIS A 24 4.04 2.31 -11.38
CA HIS A 24 3.23 2.47 -10.19
C HIS A 24 1.81 1.96 -10.40
N ARG A 25 1.15 1.60 -9.31
CA ARG A 25 -0.29 1.29 -9.26
C ARG A 25 -0.88 1.66 -7.92
N ASP A 26 -2.14 2.06 -7.96
CA ASP A 26 -2.93 2.36 -6.77
C ASP A 26 -3.72 1.12 -6.34
N PHE A 27 -3.72 0.86 -5.03
CA PHE A 27 -4.42 -0.27 -4.45
C PHE A 27 -5.25 0.17 -3.25
N GLU A 28 -6.52 -0.23 -3.25
CA GLU A 28 -7.39 -0.05 -2.10
C GLU A 28 -7.13 -1.16 -1.07
N ILE A 29 -6.95 -0.78 0.19
CA ILE A 29 -6.80 -1.71 1.31
C ILE A 29 -8.17 -2.25 1.70
N VAL A 30 -8.38 -3.55 1.46
CA VAL A 30 -9.71 -4.18 1.57
C VAL A 30 -9.87 -5.13 2.77
N ASN A 31 -8.80 -5.42 3.52
CA ASN A 31 -8.89 -6.24 4.73
C ASN A 31 -9.31 -5.40 5.95
N LYS A 32 -10.08 -5.99 6.87
CA LYS A 32 -10.73 -5.24 7.98
C LYS A 32 -9.80 -4.40 8.85
N LYS A 33 -8.57 -4.87 9.08
CA LYS A 33 -7.59 -4.22 9.99
C LYS A 33 -6.56 -3.37 9.25
N GLY A 34 -6.63 -3.31 7.92
CA GLY A 34 -5.64 -2.64 7.08
C GLY A 34 -4.22 -3.20 7.23
N LEU A 35 -3.23 -2.33 7.02
CA LEU A 35 -1.79 -2.62 7.16
C LEU A 35 -1.33 -2.71 8.63
N HIS A 36 -2.01 -3.52 9.42
CA HIS A 36 -1.56 -3.95 10.75
C HIS A 36 -0.38 -4.96 10.69
N ALA A 37 0.23 -5.25 11.84
CA ALA A 37 1.46 -6.07 11.96
C ALA A 37 1.52 -7.34 11.10
N ARG A 38 0.42 -8.12 11.04
CA ARG A 38 0.40 -9.37 10.27
C ARG A 38 0.33 -9.14 8.76
N ALA A 39 -0.53 -8.23 8.31
CA ALA A 39 -0.62 -7.85 6.90
C ALA A 39 0.70 -7.22 6.44
N THR A 40 1.27 -6.32 7.25
CA THR A 40 2.55 -5.68 6.95
C THR A 40 3.70 -6.67 6.84
N ALA A 41 3.77 -7.67 7.73
CA ALA A 41 4.78 -8.71 7.62
C ALA A 41 4.67 -9.48 6.29
N LYS A 42 3.45 -9.84 5.85
CA LYS A 42 3.24 -10.49 4.55
C LYS A 42 3.58 -9.57 3.37
N PHE A 43 3.20 -8.30 3.46
CA PHE A 43 3.51 -7.28 2.45
C PHE A 43 5.02 -7.12 2.26
N VAL A 44 5.75 -6.90 3.36
CA VAL A 44 7.21 -6.77 3.39
C VAL A 44 7.88 -8.03 2.85
N GLN A 45 7.44 -9.21 3.28
CA GLN A 45 7.96 -10.48 2.77
C GLN A 45 7.72 -10.64 1.27
N CYS A 46 6.57 -10.20 0.76
CA CYS A 46 6.28 -10.24 -0.67
C CYS A 46 7.18 -9.28 -1.45
N ALA A 47 7.28 -8.02 -1.00
CA ALA A 47 8.12 -7.00 -1.63
C ALA A 47 9.61 -7.39 -1.64
N ALA A 48 10.10 -8.02 -0.58
CA ALA A 48 11.50 -8.44 -0.46
C ALA A 48 11.92 -9.61 -1.39
N ARG A 49 10.99 -10.17 -2.19
CA ARG A 49 11.28 -11.24 -3.15
C ARG A 49 11.79 -10.74 -4.50
N PHE A 50 11.73 -9.43 -4.72
CA PHE A 50 12.03 -8.79 -6.00
C PHE A 50 13.33 -7.99 -5.91
N ASP A 51 14.05 -7.90 -7.03
CA ASP A 51 15.27 -7.10 -7.17
C ASP A 51 14.97 -5.61 -7.39
N SER A 52 13.72 -5.29 -7.74
CA SER A 52 13.24 -3.92 -7.88
C SER A 52 13.22 -3.16 -6.56
N GLU A 53 13.54 -1.88 -6.63
CA GLU A 53 13.25 -0.95 -5.55
C GLU A 53 11.74 -0.74 -5.48
N VAL A 54 11.12 -1.07 -4.35
CA VAL A 54 9.68 -0.91 -4.13
C VAL A 54 9.43 0.05 -2.98
N THR A 55 8.61 1.07 -3.22
CA THR A 55 8.13 2.03 -2.22
C THR A 55 6.62 2.06 -2.18
N VAL A 56 6.08 2.49 -1.04
CA VAL A 56 4.65 2.67 -0.81
C VAL A 56 4.42 4.09 -0.36
N SER A 57 3.45 4.76 -0.98
CA SER A 57 3.06 6.12 -0.65
C SER A 57 1.60 6.21 -0.21
N ARG A 58 1.34 7.08 0.77
CA ARG A 58 0.00 7.47 1.21
C ARG A 58 0.06 8.84 1.87
N CYS A 59 -0.88 9.73 1.55
CA CYS A 59 -1.00 11.06 2.17
C CYS A 59 0.32 11.88 2.16
N GLY A 60 1.12 11.78 1.09
CA GLY A 60 2.41 12.47 0.98
C GLY A 60 3.58 11.85 1.75
N GLU A 61 3.35 10.76 2.48
CA GLU A 61 4.40 9.98 3.11
C GLU A 61 4.77 8.79 2.21
N THR A 62 6.06 8.64 1.91
CA THR A 62 6.59 7.53 1.11
C THR A 62 7.63 6.77 1.92
N VAL A 63 7.46 5.45 2.00
CA VAL A 63 8.35 4.54 2.73
C VAL A 63 8.79 3.37 1.84
N GLY A 64 9.92 2.75 2.18
CA GLY A 64 10.34 1.51 1.52
C GLY A 64 9.40 0.34 1.85
N ALA A 65 8.98 -0.41 0.84
CA ALA A 65 8.06 -1.55 0.99
C ALA A 65 8.63 -2.70 1.82
N THR A 66 9.96 -2.75 1.99
CA THR A 66 10.67 -3.73 2.82
C THR A 66 10.88 -3.27 4.27
N SER A 67 10.52 -2.02 4.60
CA SER A 67 10.60 -1.48 5.96
C SER A 67 9.32 -1.78 6.73
N ILE A 68 9.33 -2.83 7.55
CA ILE A 68 8.18 -3.19 8.39
C ILE A 68 7.68 -2.04 9.26
N MET A 69 8.60 -1.26 9.83
CA MET A 69 8.26 -0.10 10.66
C MET A 69 7.65 1.02 9.80
N GLY A 70 8.22 1.32 8.63
CA GLY A 70 7.69 2.37 7.76
C GLY A 70 6.29 2.05 7.23
N VAL A 71 6.06 0.80 6.82
CA VAL A 71 4.72 0.39 6.35
C VAL A 71 3.69 0.40 7.48
N LEU A 72 4.10 0.09 8.73
CA LEU A 72 3.21 0.22 9.89
C LEU A 72 2.86 1.69 10.21
N THR A 73 3.80 2.63 10.03
CA THR A 73 3.56 4.05 10.33
C THR A 73 2.67 4.75 9.31
N LEU A 74 2.64 4.27 8.05
CA LEU A 74 1.72 4.79 7.02
C LEU A 74 0.24 4.74 7.42
N GLY A 75 -0.12 3.84 8.35
CA GLY A 75 -1.45 3.81 8.95
C GLY A 75 -2.58 3.56 7.95
N ALA A 76 -2.34 2.79 6.88
CA ALA A 76 -3.35 2.52 5.87
C ALA A 76 -4.43 1.55 6.39
N GLY A 77 -5.58 2.10 6.77
CA GLY A 77 -6.76 1.35 7.19
C GLY A 77 -7.59 0.83 6.02
N ILE A 78 -8.65 0.06 6.32
CA ILE A 78 -9.63 -0.37 5.32
C ILE A 78 -10.22 0.83 4.56
N GLY A 79 -10.37 0.70 3.24
CA GLY A 79 -10.85 1.75 2.34
C GLY A 79 -9.82 2.84 2.02
N SER A 80 -8.62 2.79 2.62
CA SER A 80 -7.53 3.67 2.19
C SER A 80 -6.93 3.20 0.88
N THR A 81 -6.56 4.14 0.03
CA THR A 81 -5.72 3.88 -1.14
C THR A 81 -4.26 4.09 -0.79
N ILE A 82 -3.41 3.18 -1.25
CA ILE A 82 -1.95 3.34 -1.26
C ILE A 82 -1.45 3.31 -2.70
N THR A 83 -0.40 4.05 -2.99
CA THR A 83 0.31 3.99 -4.27
C THR A 83 1.57 3.17 -4.07
N ILE A 84 1.71 2.06 -4.80
CA ILE A 84 2.94 1.26 -4.80
C ILE A 84 3.72 1.63 -6.05
N ILE A 85 4.99 1.94 -5.86
CA ILE A 85 5.92 2.29 -6.93
C ILE A 85 7.02 1.22 -6.94
N ALA A 86 7.32 0.70 -8.12
CA ALA A 86 8.38 -0.28 -8.31
C ALA A 86 9.30 0.16 -9.45
N LYS A 87 10.61 0.10 -9.23
CA LYS A 87 11.63 0.44 -10.21
C LYS A 87 12.70 -0.64 -10.27
N GLY A 88 12.84 -1.26 -11.43
CA GLY A 88 13.80 -2.34 -11.62
C GLY A 88 13.32 -3.35 -12.67
N PRO A 89 14.07 -4.45 -12.84
CA PRO A 89 13.84 -5.43 -13.89
C PRO A 89 12.53 -6.22 -13.72
N ASP A 90 12.07 -6.39 -12.49
CA ASP A 90 10.88 -7.16 -12.08
C ASP A 90 9.79 -6.28 -11.46
N ALA A 91 9.76 -4.99 -11.84
CA ALA A 91 8.84 -4.01 -11.27
C ALA A 91 7.37 -4.34 -11.54
N ALA A 92 7.06 -4.88 -12.73
CA ALA A 92 5.70 -5.26 -13.09
C ALA A 92 5.22 -6.45 -12.25
N GLU A 93 6.08 -7.46 -12.10
CA GLU A 93 5.85 -8.66 -11.31
C GLU A 93 5.70 -8.33 -9.81
N ALA A 94 6.49 -7.38 -9.30
CA ALA A 94 6.36 -6.90 -7.93
C ALA A 94 4.98 -6.27 -7.69
N LEU A 95 4.52 -5.41 -8.61
CA LEU A 95 3.20 -4.78 -8.53
C LEU A 95 2.07 -5.81 -8.67
N ASP A 96 2.20 -6.80 -9.55
CA ASP A 96 1.22 -7.88 -9.71
C ASP A 96 1.10 -8.72 -8.43
N ALA A 97 2.22 -9.11 -7.85
CA ALA A 97 2.24 -9.93 -6.64
C ALA A 97 1.69 -9.20 -5.42
N LEU A 98 2.07 -7.93 -5.24
CA LEU A 98 1.55 -7.10 -4.15
C LEU A 98 0.06 -6.81 -4.34
N GLY A 99 -0.37 -6.53 -5.58
CA GLY A 99 -1.78 -6.37 -5.91
C GLY A 99 -2.60 -7.62 -5.62
N ALA A 100 -2.12 -8.80 -5.99
CA ALA A 100 -2.77 -10.07 -5.69
C ALA A 100 -2.85 -10.33 -4.18
N LEU A 101 -1.81 -10.01 -3.41
CA LEU A 101 -1.80 -10.14 -1.96
C LEU A 101 -2.84 -9.22 -1.29
N ILE A 102 -2.97 -7.98 -1.77
CA ILE A 102 -3.97 -7.02 -1.27
C ILE A 102 -5.38 -7.49 -1.63
N ALA A 103 -5.59 -7.94 -2.88
CA ALA A 103 -6.88 -8.47 -3.35
C ALA A 103 -7.33 -9.72 -2.58
N ASP A 104 -6.39 -10.58 -2.17
CA ASP A 104 -6.62 -11.72 -1.29
C ASP A 104 -6.79 -11.32 0.20
N ARG A 105 -6.89 -10.01 0.48
CA ARG A 105 -7.00 -9.45 1.84
C ARG A 105 -5.88 -9.96 2.74
N PHE A 106 -4.65 -10.07 2.22
CA PHE A 106 -3.51 -10.65 2.92
C PHE A 106 -3.76 -12.07 3.47
N GLY A 107 -4.67 -12.84 2.86
CA GLY A 107 -5.09 -14.17 3.31
C GLY A 107 -5.81 -14.16 4.67
N GLU A 108 -6.53 -13.09 4.99
CA GLU A 108 -7.19 -12.92 6.30
C GLU A 108 -8.66 -13.34 6.31
N GLY A 109 -9.24 -13.67 5.16
CA GLY A 109 -10.61 -14.17 5.03
C GLY A 109 -11.71 -13.14 5.26
N GLU A 110 -11.38 -11.97 5.82
CA GLU A 110 -12.32 -10.90 6.18
C GLU A 110 -11.74 -9.49 6.01
#